data_AF-A0A1F9YW93-F1
#
_entry.id   AF-A0A1F9YW93-F1
#
_cell.length_a   1.000
_cell.length_b   1.000
_cell.length_c   1.000
_cell.angle_alpha   90.00
_cell.angle_beta   90.00
_cell.angle_gamma   90.00
#
_symmetry.space_group_name_H-M   'P 1'
#
loop_
_entity.id
_entity.type
_entity.pdbx_description
1 polymer ?
#
loop_
_entity_poly.entity_id
_entity_poly.type
_entity_poly.pdbx_seq_one_letter_code
_entity_poly.pdbx_strand_id
1 'polypeptide(L)'
;MIKDITKIFKNTESNIIKNLISSGSIVLGIKVEGKAGLLVKDIKLSDELQKKISKSAKIAGFISTDELPHYGITSKEKSAIEKEFSCKKNDTVVFIAAEKSKAEKAVDIIDAEMKGKKAVTKKSVKTKKKTTKTKKSKVKKAKKAR
;
A
#
# COMPACT_ATOMS: atom_id res chain seq x y z
N MET A 1 7.19 -10.50 -11.61
CA MET A 1 6.40 -11.76 -11.65
C MET A 1 5.28 -11.64 -10.64
N ILE A 2 4.02 -11.77 -11.06
CA ILE A 2 2.81 -11.58 -10.22
C ILE A 2 2.18 -12.95 -9.93
N LYS A 3 1.74 -13.20 -8.70
CA LYS A 3 0.96 -14.39 -8.30
C LYS A 3 -0.14 -14.02 -7.30
N ASP A 4 -1.22 -14.78 -7.31
CA ASP A 4 -2.16 -14.82 -6.18
C ASP A 4 -1.56 -15.67 -5.05
N ILE A 5 -1.50 -15.10 -3.86
CA ILE A 5 -0.99 -15.73 -2.64
C ILE A 5 -2.05 -15.78 -1.53
N THR A 6 -3.33 -15.58 -1.89
CA THR A 6 -4.48 -15.65 -0.96
C THR A 6 -4.53 -16.99 -0.22
N LYS A 7 -4.06 -18.07 -0.87
CA LYS A 7 -3.94 -19.41 -0.28
C LYS A 7 -2.99 -19.46 0.93
N ILE A 8 -1.90 -18.69 0.92
CA ILE A 8 -0.89 -18.66 2.00
C ILE A 8 -1.50 -18.04 3.27
N PHE A 9 -2.33 -17.01 3.09
CA PHE A 9 -2.95 -16.26 4.19
C PHE A 9 -4.27 -16.84 4.72
N LYS A 10 -4.70 -18.03 4.26
CA LYS A 10 -5.96 -18.65 4.71
C LYS A 10 -6.04 -18.83 6.23
N ASN A 11 -4.93 -19.18 6.86
CA ASN A 11 -4.79 -19.33 8.31
C ASN A 11 -3.87 -18.26 8.92
N THR A 12 -3.85 -17.05 8.34
CA THR A 12 -3.05 -15.94 8.89
C THR A 12 -3.54 -15.52 10.27
N GLU A 13 -2.59 -15.16 11.14
CA GLU A 13 -2.87 -14.54 12.45
C GLU A 13 -3.14 -13.03 12.30
N SER A 14 -2.91 -12.45 11.11
CA SER A 14 -3.17 -11.04 10.83
C SER A 14 -4.68 -10.76 10.67
N ASN A 15 -5.29 -10.17 11.70
CA ASN A 15 -6.69 -9.70 11.65
C ASN A 15 -6.98 -8.79 10.44
N ILE A 16 -5.99 -8.02 9.98
CA ILE A 16 -6.12 -7.12 8.83
C ILE A 16 -6.38 -7.93 7.55
N ILE A 17 -5.50 -8.88 7.24
CA ILE A 17 -5.61 -9.72 6.04
C ILE A 17 -6.83 -10.66 6.15
N LYS A 18 -7.07 -11.23 7.33
CA LYS A 18 -8.21 -12.11 7.59
C LYS A 18 -9.55 -11.42 7.33
N ASN A 19 -9.73 -10.18 7.80
CA ASN A 19 -10.95 -9.40 7.54
C ASN A 19 -11.13 -9.06 6.06
N LEU A 20 -10.04 -8.73 5.35
CA LEU A 20 -10.07 -8.47 3.91
C LEU A 20 -10.49 -9.72 3.12
N ILE A 21 -9.89 -10.89 3.41
CA ILE A 21 -10.22 -12.17 2.77
C ILE A 21 -11.68 -12.57 3.08
N SER A 22 -12.15 -12.47 4.33
CA SER A 22 -13.57 -12.69 4.68
C SER A 22 -14.53 -11.74 3.96
N SER A 23 -14.06 -10.56 3.54
CA SER A 23 -14.83 -9.60 2.74
C SER A 23 -14.80 -9.89 1.23
N GLY A 24 -14.26 -11.05 0.80
CA GLY A 24 -14.10 -11.41 -0.61
C GLY A 24 -12.89 -10.76 -1.31
N SER A 25 -11.94 -10.20 -0.56
CA SER A 25 -10.68 -9.70 -1.15
C SER A 25 -9.71 -10.83 -1.48
N ILE A 26 -8.81 -10.58 -2.43
CA ILE A 26 -7.69 -11.46 -2.75
C ILE A 26 -6.38 -10.80 -2.31
N VAL A 27 -5.32 -11.61 -2.18
CA VAL A 27 -3.97 -11.15 -1.90
C VAL A 27 -3.09 -11.41 -3.13
N LEU A 28 -2.77 -10.35 -3.87
CA LEU A 28 -1.83 -10.42 -4.99
C LEU A 28 -0.44 -9.98 -4.52
N GLY A 29 0.58 -10.76 -4.88
CA GLY A 29 1.98 -10.47 -4.64
C GLY A 29 2.77 -10.31 -5.94
N ILE A 30 3.83 -9.50 -5.89
CA ILE A 30 4.80 -9.33 -6.95
C ILE A 30 6.23 -9.48 -6.41
N LYS A 31 7.02 -10.36 -7.04
CA LYS A 31 8.46 -10.43 -6.79
C LYS A 31 9.16 -9.25 -7.45
N VAL A 32 9.96 -8.55 -6.65
CA VAL A 32 10.88 -7.49 -7.05
C VAL A 32 12.32 -7.95 -6.83
N GLU A 33 13.05 -8.16 -7.91
CA GLU A 33 14.38 -8.76 -7.88
C GLU A 33 15.47 -7.73 -7.51
N GLY A 34 16.44 -8.13 -6.69
CA GLY A 34 17.58 -7.30 -6.31
C GLY A 34 17.27 -6.04 -5.48
N LYS A 35 16.07 -5.95 -4.86
CA LYS A 35 15.60 -4.77 -4.11
C LYS A 35 15.21 -5.06 -2.64
N ALA A 36 15.75 -6.12 -2.04
CA ALA A 36 15.68 -6.33 -0.59
C ALA A 36 16.16 -5.10 0.19
N GLY A 37 15.46 -4.75 1.25
CA GLY A 37 15.69 -3.54 2.04
C GLY A 37 15.34 -2.21 1.39
N LEU A 38 15.02 -2.15 0.08
CA LEU A 38 14.89 -0.85 -0.60
C LEU A 38 13.70 -0.03 -0.09
N LEU A 39 12.54 -0.67 0.09
CA LEU A 39 11.32 0.00 0.58
C LEU A 39 11.43 0.46 2.04
N VAL A 40 12.18 -0.28 2.87
CA VAL A 40 12.40 0.05 4.29
C VAL A 40 13.48 1.13 4.44
N LYS A 41 14.53 1.11 3.61
CA LYS A 41 15.61 2.11 3.61
C LYS A 41 15.18 3.44 2.99
N ASP A 42 14.43 3.41 1.88
CA ASP A 42 13.97 4.60 1.17
C ASP A 42 12.49 4.90 1.52
N ILE A 43 12.32 5.50 2.69
CA ILE A 43 11.00 5.89 3.22
C ILE A 43 10.26 6.78 2.20
N LYS A 44 10.96 7.67 1.49
CA LYS A 44 10.34 8.56 0.48
C LYS A 44 9.74 7.76 -0.67
N LEU A 45 10.47 6.77 -1.19
CA LEU A 45 9.99 5.87 -2.24
C LEU A 45 8.76 5.09 -1.77
N SER A 46 8.79 4.53 -0.55
CA SER A 46 7.65 3.82 0.03
C SER A 46 6.41 4.72 0.17
N ASP A 47 6.60 5.92 0.68
CA ASP A 47 5.56 6.93 0.94
C ASP A 47 4.95 7.48 -0.39
N GLU A 48 5.77 7.69 -1.42
CA GLU A 48 5.30 8.04 -2.77
C GLU A 48 4.51 6.88 -3.43
N LEU A 49 4.99 5.64 -3.28
CA LEU A 49 4.32 4.44 -3.78
C LEU A 49 2.95 4.25 -3.10
N GLN A 50 2.86 4.38 -1.76
CA GLN A 50 1.61 4.34 -1.03
C GLN A 50 0.65 5.43 -1.52
N LYS A 51 1.10 6.69 -1.62
CA LYS A 51 0.29 7.81 -2.12
C LYS A 51 -0.22 7.57 -3.55
N LYS A 52 0.58 6.93 -4.42
CA LYS A 52 0.21 6.60 -5.81
C LYS A 52 -0.84 5.49 -5.86
N ILE A 53 -0.68 4.44 -5.06
CA ILE A 53 -1.65 3.34 -4.91
C ILE A 53 -2.96 3.84 -4.31
N SER A 54 -2.95 4.59 -3.22
CA SER A 54 -4.18 5.10 -2.58
C SER A 54 -4.94 6.07 -3.49
N LYS A 55 -4.26 6.90 -4.28
CA LYS A 55 -4.92 7.79 -5.26
C LYS A 55 -5.54 7.02 -6.44
N SER A 56 -4.87 5.99 -6.92
CA SER A 56 -5.24 5.32 -8.19
C SER A 56 -6.13 4.09 -7.99
N ALA A 57 -5.83 3.26 -6.99
CA ALA A 57 -6.54 2.02 -6.69
C ALA A 57 -7.49 2.13 -5.47
N LYS A 58 -7.42 3.23 -4.70
CA LYS A 58 -8.20 3.45 -3.46
C LYS A 58 -8.00 2.36 -2.41
N ILE A 59 -6.76 1.92 -2.23
CA ILE A 59 -6.35 0.93 -1.22
C ILE A 59 -5.60 1.65 -0.09
N ALA A 60 -5.71 1.15 1.13
CA ALA A 60 -5.07 1.71 2.32
C ALA A 60 -3.53 1.64 2.29
N GLY A 61 -2.95 0.62 1.66
CA GLY A 61 -1.49 0.45 1.56
C GLY A 61 -1.09 -0.87 0.89
N PHE A 62 0.20 -1.20 1.01
CA PHE A 62 0.81 -2.48 0.64
C PHE A 62 1.66 -2.99 1.81
N ILE A 63 2.11 -4.23 1.74
CA ILE A 63 3.06 -4.83 2.69
C ILE A 63 4.21 -5.45 1.89
N SER A 64 5.44 -5.35 2.39
CA SER A 64 6.61 -6.03 1.83
C SER A 64 7.13 -7.14 2.76
N THR A 65 7.76 -8.18 2.20
CA THR A 65 8.38 -9.24 3.01
C THR A 65 9.57 -8.75 3.85
N ASP A 66 10.08 -7.56 3.57
CA ASP A 66 11.16 -6.89 4.31
C ASP A 66 10.68 -6.34 5.66
N GLU A 67 9.42 -5.90 5.73
CA GLU A 67 8.76 -5.41 6.95
C GLU A 67 8.30 -6.54 7.89
N LEU A 68 8.53 -7.81 7.51
CA LEU A 68 8.09 -8.97 8.30
C LEU A 68 9.14 -9.40 9.33
N PRO A 69 8.75 -9.70 10.59
CA PRO A 69 7.39 -10.09 11.02
C PRO A 69 6.60 -8.98 11.76
N HIS A 70 6.14 -7.94 11.06
CA HIS A 70 5.14 -6.98 11.58
C HIS A 70 3.72 -7.34 11.11
N TYR A 71 2.71 -6.57 11.58
CA TYR A 71 1.30 -6.66 11.17
C TYR A 71 0.59 -7.99 11.46
N GLY A 72 1.13 -8.81 12.37
CA GLY A 72 0.58 -10.13 12.71
C GLY A 72 0.85 -11.20 11.66
N ILE A 73 1.86 -10.99 10.80
CA ILE A 73 2.29 -11.95 9.78
C ILE A 73 3.59 -12.60 10.25
N THR A 74 3.57 -13.93 10.35
CA THR A 74 4.65 -14.72 10.93
C THR A 74 5.82 -14.91 9.97
N SER A 75 7.01 -15.24 10.52
CA SER A 75 8.15 -15.68 9.71
C SER A 75 7.88 -16.96 8.90
N LYS A 76 6.89 -17.77 9.30
CA LYS A 76 6.43 -18.95 8.53
C LYS A 76 5.74 -18.51 7.23
N GLU A 77 4.84 -17.54 7.32
CA GLU A 77 4.17 -16.94 6.16
C GLU A 77 5.19 -16.24 5.24
N LYS A 78 6.14 -15.49 5.80
CA LYS A 78 7.26 -14.91 5.03
C LYS A 78 7.99 -15.98 4.20
N SER A 79 8.41 -17.08 4.83
CA SER A 79 9.12 -18.15 4.14
C SER A 79 8.26 -18.86 3.08
N ALA A 80 6.94 -18.99 3.31
CA ALA A 80 6.02 -19.54 2.31
C ALA A 80 5.90 -18.63 1.07
N ILE A 81 5.82 -17.31 1.26
CA ILE A 81 5.80 -16.32 0.18
C ILE A 81 7.13 -16.36 -0.60
N GLU A 82 8.27 -16.33 0.10
CA GLU A 82 9.61 -16.37 -0.53
C GLU A 82 9.82 -17.65 -1.35
N LYS A 83 9.29 -18.80 -0.89
CA LYS A 83 9.29 -20.07 -1.64
C LYS A 83 8.39 -20.02 -2.87
N GLU A 84 7.15 -19.52 -2.73
CA GLU A 84 6.19 -19.40 -3.84
C GLU A 84 6.70 -18.48 -4.98
N PHE A 85 7.46 -17.44 -4.64
CA PHE A 85 8.09 -16.56 -5.63
C PHE A 85 9.52 -16.97 -6.05
N SER A 86 10.08 -18.03 -5.45
CA SER A 86 11.48 -18.45 -5.62
C SER A 86 12.46 -17.27 -5.43
N CYS A 87 12.29 -16.53 -4.33
CA CYS A 87 13.10 -15.37 -3.98
C CYS A 87 14.53 -15.76 -3.54
N LYS A 88 15.50 -14.98 -4.01
CA LYS A 88 16.88 -15.01 -3.50
C LYS A 88 17.01 -14.05 -2.31
N LYS A 89 18.14 -14.13 -1.57
CA LYS A 89 18.44 -13.24 -0.42
C LYS A 89 18.34 -11.74 -0.70
N ASN A 90 18.48 -11.32 -1.96
CA ASN A 90 18.44 -9.92 -2.38
C ASN A 90 17.10 -9.52 -3.02
N ASP A 91 16.13 -10.43 -3.11
CA ASP A 91 14.80 -10.16 -3.67
C ASP A 91 13.83 -9.77 -2.54
N THR A 92 12.80 -9.00 -2.86
CA THR A 92 11.69 -8.72 -1.95
C THR A 92 10.36 -8.99 -2.65
N VAL A 93 9.33 -9.37 -1.88
CA VAL A 93 7.97 -9.51 -2.40
C VAL A 93 7.12 -8.41 -1.81
N VAL A 94 6.43 -7.66 -2.67
CA VAL A 94 5.43 -6.68 -2.27
C VAL A 94 4.06 -7.28 -2.55
N PHE A 95 3.14 -7.19 -1.61
CA PHE A 95 1.80 -7.75 -1.74
C PHE A 95 0.71 -6.83 -1.19
N ILE A 96 -0.49 -7.00 -1.72
CA ILE A 96 -1.66 -6.19 -1.42
C ILE A 96 -2.87 -7.09 -1.24
N ALA A 97 -3.56 -6.94 -0.11
CA ALA A 97 -4.86 -7.54 0.15
C ALA A 97 -5.98 -6.55 -0.21
N ALA A 98 -6.73 -6.81 -1.28
CA ALA A 98 -7.85 -5.98 -1.72
C ALA A 98 -8.78 -6.73 -2.69
N GLU A 99 -9.94 -6.15 -2.99
CA GLU A 99 -10.81 -6.55 -4.10
C GLU A 99 -10.01 -6.68 -5.41
N LYS A 100 -10.25 -7.76 -6.17
CA LYS A 100 -9.45 -8.16 -7.35
C LYS A 100 -9.07 -7.01 -8.28
N SER A 101 -10.04 -6.23 -8.77
CA SER A 101 -9.78 -5.12 -9.71
C SER A 101 -8.91 -4.00 -9.12
N LYS A 102 -8.92 -3.82 -7.80
CA LYS A 102 -8.07 -2.84 -7.10
C LYS A 102 -6.68 -3.42 -6.90
N ALA A 103 -6.59 -4.68 -6.44
CA ALA A 103 -5.32 -5.38 -6.25
C ALA A 103 -4.51 -5.44 -7.56
N GLU A 104 -5.14 -5.81 -8.68
CA GLU A 104 -4.51 -5.85 -10.02
C GLU A 104 -3.91 -4.49 -10.41
N LYS A 105 -4.69 -3.41 -10.31
CA LYS A 105 -4.24 -2.03 -10.60
C LYS A 105 -3.08 -1.59 -9.69
N ALA A 106 -3.11 -1.97 -8.42
CA ALA A 106 -2.09 -1.55 -7.48
C ALA A 106 -0.77 -2.32 -7.68
N VAL A 107 -0.85 -3.61 -8.04
CA VAL A 107 0.34 -4.40 -8.41
C VAL A 107 0.96 -3.92 -9.72
N ASP A 108 0.15 -3.52 -10.71
CA ASP A 108 0.65 -2.88 -11.95
C ASP A 108 1.44 -1.60 -11.66
N ILE A 109 0.93 -0.74 -10.77
CA ILE A 109 1.63 0.47 -10.30
C ILE A 109 2.95 0.11 -9.59
N ILE A 110 2.96 -0.94 -8.77
CA ILE A 110 4.19 -1.41 -8.11
C ILE A 110 5.20 -1.91 -9.15
N ASP A 111 4.78 -2.72 -10.11
CA ASP A 111 5.67 -3.24 -11.17
C ASP A 111 6.28 -2.10 -11.99
N ALA A 112 5.45 -1.11 -12.36
CA ALA A 112 5.90 0.08 -13.07
C ALA A 112 6.91 0.92 -12.28
N GLU A 113 6.67 1.18 -10.98
CA GLU A 113 7.62 1.92 -10.13
C GLU A 113 8.91 1.13 -9.87
N MET A 114 8.78 -0.20 -9.72
CA MET A 114 9.90 -1.07 -9.41
C MET A 114 10.78 -1.37 -10.62
N LYS A 115 10.25 -1.35 -11.85
CA LYS A 115 11.06 -1.36 -13.08
C LYS A 115 11.54 0.05 -13.45
N GLY A 116 10.72 1.06 -13.19
CA GLY A 116 10.84 2.42 -13.72
C GLY A 116 11.76 3.38 -12.96
N LYS A 117 13.04 3.05 -12.72
CA LYS A 117 14.06 4.10 -12.42
C LYS A 117 14.44 4.90 -13.69
N LYS A 118 13.44 5.52 -14.35
CA LYS A 118 13.58 6.60 -15.36
C LYS A 118 12.22 7.17 -15.80
N ALA A 119 11.54 7.94 -14.94
CA ALA A 119 10.46 8.85 -15.37
C ALA A 119 10.15 9.97 -14.36
N VAL A 120 11.08 10.91 -14.15
CA VAL A 120 10.72 12.21 -13.58
C VAL A 120 10.09 13.07 -14.68
N THR A 121 8.80 12.88 -14.98
CA THR A 121 8.06 13.80 -15.85
C THR A 121 6.67 14.11 -15.31
N LYS A 122 6.44 15.41 -15.10
CA LYS A 122 5.15 15.99 -14.69
C LYS A 122 4.12 15.77 -15.80
N LYS A 123 2.89 15.37 -15.46
CA LYS A 123 1.71 15.86 -16.20
C LYS A 123 0.48 16.02 -15.32
N SER A 124 -0.17 17.16 -15.52
CA SER A 124 -1.29 17.67 -14.73
C SER A 124 -2.56 16.86 -14.93
N VAL A 125 -3.29 16.60 -13.84
CA VAL A 125 -4.76 16.53 -13.89
C VAL A 125 -5.31 17.67 -13.04
N LYS A 126 -5.82 18.71 -13.71
CA LYS A 126 -6.72 19.67 -13.10
C LYS A 126 -8.02 18.95 -12.77
N THR A 127 -8.40 18.92 -11.49
CA THR A 127 -9.82 18.87 -11.14
C THR A 127 -10.16 20.10 -10.32
N LYS A 128 -10.85 21.06 -10.95
CA LYS A 128 -11.31 22.29 -10.28
C LYS A 128 -12.33 21.91 -9.19
N LYS A 129 -12.02 22.33 -7.96
CA LYS A 129 -12.90 23.14 -7.09
C LYS A 129 -14.28 22.54 -6.72
N LYS A 130 -14.46 22.27 -5.44
CA LYS A 130 -15.56 22.90 -4.70
C LYS A 130 -15.06 23.56 -3.42
N THR A 131 -14.81 24.86 -3.51
CA THR A 131 -14.61 25.75 -2.37
C THR A 131 -15.96 26.09 -1.75
N THR A 132 -16.09 25.96 -0.44
CA THR A 132 -17.09 26.69 0.36
C THR A 132 -16.43 27.30 1.60
N LYS A 133 -16.13 28.60 1.52
CA LYS A 133 -16.05 29.50 2.69
C LYS A 133 -17.47 29.64 3.30
N THR A 134 -17.70 30.09 4.55
CA THR A 134 -16.76 30.60 5.57
C THR A 134 -16.64 29.66 6.79
N LYS A 135 -17.29 29.76 7.97
CA LYS A 135 -18.18 30.75 8.63
C LYS A 135 -17.62 31.10 10.03
N LYS A 136 -17.27 32.37 10.23
CA LYS A 136 -16.89 32.96 11.54
C LYS A 136 -18.08 33.05 12.50
N SER A 137 -17.84 32.76 13.78
CA SER A 137 -18.52 33.41 14.91
C SER A 137 -17.49 33.74 15.99
N LYS A 138 -17.25 35.03 16.23
CA LYS A 138 -16.39 35.52 17.31
C LYS A 138 -17.18 35.52 18.62
N VAL A 139 -16.67 34.86 19.67
CA VAL A 139 -17.14 35.13 21.04
C VAL A 139 -16.23 36.19 21.66
N LYS A 140 -16.60 37.46 21.44
CA LYS A 140 -16.22 38.60 22.29
C LYS A 140 -17.37 39.60 22.27
N LYS A 141 -18.09 39.72 23.39
CA LYS A 141 -18.85 40.92 23.73
C LYS A 141 -18.55 41.26 25.19
N ALA A 142 -18.24 42.53 25.45
CA ALA A 142 -17.70 42.98 26.72
C ALA A 142 -18.76 43.72 27.55
N LYS A 143 -18.58 43.65 28.87
CA LYS A 143 -18.81 44.71 29.89
C LYS A 143 -19.95 45.74 29.71
N LYS A 144 -20.79 45.76 30.77
CA LYS A 144 -21.08 46.92 31.65
C LYS A 144 -22.43 47.66 31.49
N ALA A 145 -22.95 48.05 32.66
CA ALA A 145 -23.94 49.08 32.98
C ALA A 145 -25.42 48.80 32.65
N ARG A 146 -26.21 48.57 33.71
CA ARG A 146 -26.96 49.69 34.31
C ARG A 146 -26.96 49.56 35.83
#